data_AF-A0A0C2C374-F1
#
_entry.id   AF-A0A0C2C374-F1
#
_cell.length_a   1.000
_cell.length_b   1.000
_cell.length_c   1.000
_cell.angle_alpha   90.00
_cell.angle_beta   90.00
_cell.angle_gamma   90.00
#
_symmetry.space_group_name_H-M   'P 1'
#
loop_
_entity.id
_entity.type
_entity.pdbx_description
1 polymer ?
#
loop_
_entity_poly.entity_id
_entity_poly.type
_entity_poly.pdbx_seq_one_letter_code
_entity_poly.pdbx_strand_id
1 'polypeptide(L)'
;MSIMKECSSEPGPARSPLNITPFEIRYLKYSWEKASSTADIGCELVARLLNDNRTRFRALIESHSGDLLGSANFAAEDVKKFRRARSVAHGVVMFFNQ
;
A
#
# COMPACT_ATOMS: atom_id res chain seq x y z
N MET A 1 22.83 41.33 -13.05
CA MET A 1 22.35 41.61 -11.68
C MET A 1 20.89 41.19 -11.58
N SER A 2 20.51 40.65 -10.43
CA SER A 2 19.41 39.73 -10.18
C SER A 2 18.01 40.19 -10.61
N ILE A 3 17.28 39.28 -11.25
CA ILE A 3 15.82 39.24 -11.20
C ILE A 3 15.49 38.18 -10.15
N MET A 4 15.23 38.60 -8.92
CA MET A 4 14.63 37.74 -7.90
C MET A 4 13.21 37.41 -8.37
N LYS A 5 13.02 36.20 -8.87
CA LYS A 5 11.70 35.63 -9.09
C LYS A 5 11.21 35.15 -7.72
N GLU A 6 10.41 35.98 -7.08
CA GLU A 6 9.67 35.63 -5.87
C GLU A 6 8.75 34.44 -6.24
N CYS A 7 9.16 33.24 -5.82
CA CYS A 7 8.32 32.06 -5.91
C CYS A 7 7.22 32.24 -4.86
N SER A 8 6.07 32.77 -5.31
CA SER A 8 4.82 32.71 -4.56
C SER A 8 4.61 31.26 -4.13
N SER A 9 4.84 31.00 -2.85
CA SER A 9 4.61 29.71 -2.24
C SER A 9 3.11 29.62 -2.01
N GLU A 10 2.39 29.14 -3.02
CA GLU A 10 0.99 28.73 -2.86
C GLU A 10 0.92 27.82 -1.62
N PRO A 11 0.16 28.20 -0.57
CA PRO A 11 -0.05 27.30 0.54
C PRO A 11 -0.83 26.10 -0.01
N GLY A 12 -0.15 24.96 -0.14
CA GLY A 12 -0.79 23.70 -0.50
C GLY A 12 -2.02 23.47 0.39
N PRO A 13 -3.05 22.76 -0.11
CA PRO A 13 -4.34 22.66 0.54
C PRO A 13 -4.15 22.34 2.02
N ALA A 14 -4.66 23.23 2.89
CA ALA A 14 -4.58 23.08 4.33
C ALA A 14 -5.03 21.66 4.68
N ARG A 15 -4.14 20.87 5.29
CA ARG A 15 -4.45 19.50 5.69
C ARG A 15 -5.65 19.57 6.63
N SER A 16 -6.82 19.21 6.14
CA SER A 16 -8.01 19.08 6.97
C SER A 16 -7.64 18.16 8.13
N PRO A 17 -7.78 18.60 9.39
CA PRO A 17 -7.52 17.72 10.51
C PRO A 17 -8.46 16.52 10.37
N LEU A 18 -7.87 15.33 10.27
CA LEU A 18 -8.62 14.08 10.30
C LEU A 18 -9.35 14.03 11.65
N ASN A 19 -10.66 14.29 11.64
CA ASN A 19 -11.51 14.14 12.83
C ASN A 19 -11.76 12.66 13.07
N ILE A 20 -10.82 12.02 13.78
CA ILE A 20 -10.88 10.61 14.14
C ILE A 20 -11.42 10.50 15.57
N THR A 21 -12.49 9.74 15.74
CA THR A 21 -13.10 9.49 17.05
C THR A 21 -12.22 8.58 17.92
N PRO A 22 -12.37 8.62 19.26
CA PRO A 22 -11.67 7.70 20.16
C PRO A 22 -11.95 6.21 19.89
N PHE A 23 -13.10 5.90 19.29
CA PHE A 23 -13.42 4.54 18.85
C PHE A 23 -12.60 4.14 17.62
N GLU A 24 -12.56 4.99 16.60
CA GLU A 24 -11.76 4.77 15.40
C GLU A 24 -10.26 4.68 15.73
N ILE A 25 -9.75 5.49 16.66
CA ILE A 25 -8.38 5.38 17.15
C ILE A 25 -8.10 4.00 17.74
N ARG A 26 -9.01 3.46 18.58
CA ARG A 26 -8.87 2.12 19.15
C ARG A 26 -8.93 1.05 18.09
N TYR A 27 -9.84 1.18 17.13
CA TYR A 27 -9.97 0.26 16.02
C TYR A 27 -8.72 0.26 15.13
N LEU A 28 -8.15 1.43 14.84
CA LEU A 28 -6.90 1.58 14.08
C LEU A 28 -5.72 0.98 14.82
N LYS A 29 -5.59 1.21 16.14
CA LYS A 29 -4.54 0.59 16.96
C LYS A 29 -4.64 -0.92 16.98
N TYR A 30 -5.84 -1.47 17.20
CA TYR A 30 -6.06 -2.91 17.16
C TYR A 30 -5.77 -3.51 15.78
N SER A 31 -6.21 -2.83 14.71
CA SER A 31 -5.93 -3.23 13.33
C SER A 31 -4.42 -3.21 13.05
N TRP A 32 -3.71 -2.21 13.56
CA TRP A 32 -2.26 -2.09 13.46
C TRP A 32 -1.53 -3.19 14.22
N GLU A 33 -1.86 -3.43 15.49
CA GLU A 33 -1.29 -4.50 16.32
C GLU A 33 -1.53 -5.89 15.71
N LYS A 34 -2.74 -6.12 15.20
CA LYS A 34 -3.05 -7.35 14.48
C LYS A 34 -2.21 -7.47 13.23
N ALA A 35 -2.15 -6.42 12.41
CA ALA A 35 -1.41 -6.43 11.16
C ALA A 35 0.12 -6.50 11.36
N SER A 36 0.67 -5.95 12.45
CA SER A 36 2.08 -6.07 12.82
C SER A 36 2.42 -7.42 13.45
N SER A 37 1.46 -8.09 14.08
CA SER A 37 1.60 -9.46 14.59
C SER A 37 1.53 -10.53 13.48
N THR A 38 0.77 -10.29 12.41
CA THR A 38 0.87 -11.09 11.17
C THR A 38 2.10 -10.64 10.39
N ALA A 39 3.09 -11.50 10.28
CA ALA A 39 4.42 -11.23 9.71
C ALA A 39 4.46 -10.68 8.26
N ASP A 40 3.32 -10.46 7.57
CA ASP A 40 3.29 -9.87 6.23
C ASP A 40 2.05 -9.00 5.96
N ILE A 41 1.91 -7.86 6.67
CA ILE A 41 0.95 -6.79 6.28
C ILE A 41 1.08 -6.42 4.79
N GLY A 42 2.30 -6.45 4.25
CA GLY A 42 2.57 -6.25 2.83
C GLY A 42 1.93 -7.33 1.95
N CYS A 43 2.03 -8.61 2.32
CA CYS A 43 1.43 -9.70 1.54
C CYS A 43 -0.10 -9.67 1.63
N GLU A 44 -0.65 -9.32 2.79
CA GLU A 44 -2.10 -9.12 2.99
C GLU A 44 -2.67 -8.01 2.11
N LEU A 45 -1.97 -6.88 2.00
CA LEU A 45 -2.38 -5.77 1.13
C LEU A 45 -2.28 -6.16 -0.34
N VAL A 46 -1.17 -6.78 -0.73
CA VAL A 46 -0.94 -7.24 -2.11
C VAL A 46 -1.98 -8.28 -2.52
N ALA A 47 -2.34 -9.23 -1.64
CA ALA A 47 -3.38 -10.23 -1.92
C ALA A 47 -4.74 -9.56 -2.20
N ARG A 48 -5.13 -8.55 -1.41
CA ARG A 48 -6.36 -7.77 -1.67
C ARG A 48 -6.32 -7.07 -3.02
N LEU A 49 -5.21 -6.44 -3.37
CA LEU A 49 -5.05 -5.76 -4.67
C LEU A 49 -5.11 -6.75 -5.85
N LEU A 50 -4.52 -7.94 -5.70
CA LEU A 50 -4.59 -8.98 -6.73
C LEU A 50 -6.01 -9.52 -6.94
N ASN A 51 -6.83 -9.53 -5.88
CA ASN A 51 -8.22 -9.97 -5.93
C ASN A 51 -9.20 -8.85 -6.30
N ASP A 52 -8.79 -7.59 -6.30
CA ASP A 52 -9.65 -6.46 -6.63
C ASP A 52 -9.71 -6.21 -8.15
N ASN A 53 -10.77 -6.71 -8.77
CA ASN A 53 -11.07 -6.55 -10.20
C ASN A 53 -11.27 -5.09 -10.65
N ARG A 54 -11.44 -4.14 -9.72
CA ARG A 54 -11.50 -2.71 -10.05
C ARG A 54 -10.14 -2.12 -10.36
N THR A 55 -9.06 -2.77 -9.90
CA THR A 55 -7.69 -2.34 -10.16
C THR A 55 -7.08 -3.15 -11.29
N ARG A 56 -6.10 -2.58 -11.99
CA ARG A 56 -5.27 -3.32 -12.97
C ARG A 56 -4.05 -3.98 -12.34
N PHE A 57 -4.03 -4.13 -11.01
CA PHE A 57 -2.84 -4.53 -10.28
C PHE A 57 -2.35 -5.92 -10.68
N ARG A 58 -3.26 -6.88 -10.89
CA ARG A 58 -2.91 -8.22 -11.39
C ARG A 58 -2.19 -8.16 -12.74
N ALA A 59 -2.78 -7.49 -13.73
CA ALA A 59 -2.18 -7.33 -15.06
C ALA A 59 -0.84 -6.57 -15.02
N LEU A 60 -0.71 -5.59 -14.12
CA LEU A 60 0.54 -4.87 -13.90
C LEU A 60 1.65 -5.82 -13.40
N ILE A 61 1.35 -6.67 -12.42
CA ILE A 61 2.31 -7.67 -11.94
C ILE A 61 2.70 -8.61 -13.09
N GLU A 62 1.72 -9.20 -13.77
CA GLU A 62 1.95 -10.14 -14.89
C GLU A 62 2.83 -9.53 -16.00
N SER A 63 2.60 -8.26 -16.36
CA SER A 63 3.39 -7.54 -17.38
C SER A 63 4.88 -7.42 -17.02
N HIS A 64 5.22 -7.40 -15.74
CA HIS A 64 6.58 -7.20 -15.25
C HIS A 64 7.25 -8.47 -14.76
N SER A 65 6.48 -9.48 -14.34
CA SER A 65 7.02 -10.77 -13.93
C SER A 65 7.19 -11.75 -15.09
N GLY A 66 6.39 -11.65 -16.15
CA GLY A 66 6.29 -12.70 -17.18
C GLY A 66 5.56 -13.96 -16.70
N ASP A 67 5.17 -14.01 -15.42
CA ASP A 67 4.36 -15.06 -14.81
C ASP A 67 2.88 -14.76 -15.02
N LEU A 68 2.11 -15.79 -15.40
CA LEU A 68 0.64 -15.76 -15.37
C LEU A 68 0.16 -16.11 -13.96
N LEU A 69 -0.50 -15.17 -13.30
CA LEU A 69 -1.00 -15.36 -11.94
C LEU A 69 -2.31 -16.19 -11.93
N GLY A 70 -3.00 -16.29 -13.07
CA GLY A 70 -4.28 -17.00 -13.20
C GLY A 70 -5.43 -16.24 -12.54
N SER A 71 -6.61 -16.86 -12.47
CA SER A 71 -7.86 -16.23 -12.01
C SER A 71 -8.28 -16.59 -10.58
N ALA A 72 -7.51 -17.41 -9.86
CA ALA A 72 -7.83 -17.83 -8.50
C ALA A 72 -7.73 -16.67 -7.49
N ASN A 73 -8.50 -16.72 -6.41
CA ASN A 73 -8.32 -15.77 -5.30
C ASN A 73 -7.01 -16.07 -4.56
N PHE A 74 -6.20 -15.05 -4.32
CA PHE A 74 -4.94 -15.17 -3.59
C PHE A 74 -5.12 -14.91 -2.10
N ALA A 75 -4.47 -15.72 -1.28
CA ALA A 75 -4.19 -15.43 0.11
C ALA A 75 -2.79 -14.80 0.27
N ALA A 76 -2.48 -14.27 1.46
CA ALA A 76 -1.16 -13.72 1.76
C ALA A 76 -0.03 -14.74 1.53
N GLU A 77 -0.28 -16.02 1.79
CA GLU A 77 0.70 -17.08 1.57
C GLU A 77 0.99 -17.34 0.08
N ASP A 78 0.06 -17.03 -0.81
CA ASP A 78 0.28 -17.16 -2.25
C ASP A 78 1.17 -16.04 -2.79
N VAL A 79 1.09 -14.84 -2.20
CA VAL A 79 1.93 -13.69 -2.57
C VAL A 79 3.42 -14.01 -2.43
N LYS A 80 3.80 -14.81 -1.42
CA LYS A 80 5.20 -15.20 -1.17
C LYS A 80 5.80 -16.05 -2.30
N LYS A 81 4.96 -16.73 -3.08
CA LYS A 81 5.34 -17.61 -4.19
C LYS A 81 5.70 -16.81 -5.44
N PHE A 82 5.15 -15.60 -5.59
CA PHE A 82 5.39 -14.73 -6.75
C PHE A 82 6.45 -13.68 -6.44
N ARG A 83 7.60 -13.77 -7.11
CA ARG A 83 8.77 -12.91 -6.83
C ARG A 83 8.41 -11.42 -6.84
N ARG A 84 7.66 -10.97 -7.84
CA ARG A 84 7.33 -9.54 -7.99
C ARG A 84 6.31 -9.08 -6.97
N ALA A 85 5.28 -9.88 -6.70
CA ALA A 85 4.27 -9.59 -5.68
C ALA A 85 4.91 -9.51 -4.28
N ARG A 86 5.84 -10.42 -3.97
CA ARG A 86 6.65 -10.39 -2.74
C ARG A 86 7.52 -9.14 -2.63
N SER A 87 8.14 -8.68 -3.72
CA SER A 87 8.89 -7.42 -3.72
C SER A 87 8.01 -6.21 -3.42
N VAL A 88 6.78 -6.17 -3.94
CA VAL A 88 5.82 -5.10 -3.63
C VAL A 88 5.41 -5.17 -2.16
N ALA A 89 5.11 -6.36 -1.64
CA ALA A 89 4.79 -6.57 -0.23
C ALA A 89 5.90 -6.04 0.69
N HIS A 90 7.16 -6.33 0.38
CA HIS A 90 8.30 -5.79 1.12
C HIS A 90 8.37 -4.26 1.05
N GLY A 91 8.13 -3.66 -0.11
CA GLY A 91 8.07 -2.20 -0.27
C GLY A 91 6.98 -1.55 0.60
N VAL A 92 5.81 -2.19 0.71
CA VAL A 92 4.71 -1.75 1.58
C VAL A 92 5.15 -1.77 3.05
N VAL A 93 5.82 -2.83 3.49
CA VAL A 93 6.34 -2.91 4.86
C VAL A 93 7.35 -1.80 5.14
N MET A 94 8.28 -1.55 4.21
CA MET A 94 9.27 -0.49 4.35
C MET A 94 8.65 0.91 4.38
N PHE A 95 7.55 1.14 3.64
CA PHE A 95 6.82 2.42 3.67
C PHE A 95 6.25 2.74 5.07
N PHE A 96 5.75 1.72 5.78
CA PHE A 96 5.15 1.90 7.10
C PHE A 96 6.15 1.95 8.27
N ASN A 97 7.38 1.50 8.02
CA ASN A 97 8.44 1.43 9.04
C ASN A 97 9.48 2.58 8.93
N GLN A 98 9.26 3.54 8.02
CA GLN A 98 10.03 4.79 7.93
C GLN A 98 9.40 5.88 8.80
#